data_AF-A0A0G0S9Q2-F1
#
_entry.id   AF-A0A0G0S9Q2-F1
#
_cell.length_a   1.000
_cell.length_b   1.000
_cell.length_c   1.000
_cell.angle_alpha   90.00
_cell.angle_beta   90.00
_cell.angle_gamma   90.00
#
_symmetry.space_group_name_H-M   'P 1'
#
loop_
_entity.id
_entity.type
_entity.pdbx_description
1 polymer ?
#
loop_
_entity_poly.entity_id
_entity_poly.type
_entity_poly.pdbx_seq_one_letter_code
_entity_poly.pdbx_strand_id
1 'polypeptide(L)'
;MINNVVFLVVLVFAFSSQFTRTQTQKSEETKVFKVSELSKFNGTDPNKPIYIAYNGEVYDVSGGRNFYKPGGTYHFLAGRDSTSELNIAGGAIIKRKYPVIGVLRDNYER
;
A
#
# COMPACT_ATOMS: atom_id res chain seq x y z
N MET A 1 26.16 47.62 -3.65
CA MET A 1 24.77 47.33 -4.08
C MET A 1 24.55 45.88 -4.56
N ILE A 2 25.43 44.91 -4.23
CA ILE A 2 25.39 43.54 -4.81
C ILE A 2 24.92 42.47 -3.78
N ASN A 3 25.02 42.73 -2.47
CA ASN A 3 24.80 41.69 -1.44
C ASN A 3 23.35 41.23 -1.27
N ASN A 4 22.35 42.06 -1.59
CA ASN A 4 20.93 41.68 -1.41
C ASN A 4 20.39 40.82 -2.57
N VAL A 5 20.97 40.94 -3.77
CA VAL A 5 20.54 40.17 -4.96
C VAL A 5 21.03 38.73 -4.87
N VAL A 6 22.27 38.52 -4.38
CA VAL A 6 22.85 37.18 -4.20
C VAL A 6 22.06 36.37 -3.16
N PHE A 7 21.61 37.02 -2.08
CA PHE A 7 20.83 36.35 -1.03
C PHE A 7 19.44 35.90 -1.52
N LEU A 8 18.78 36.71 -2.37
CA LEU A 8 17.50 36.36 -2.99
C LEU A 8 17.61 35.20 -3.99
N VAL A 9 18.69 35.14 -4.77
CA VAL A 9 18.93 34.04 -5.74
C VAL A 9 19.15 32.70 -5.01
N VAL A 10 19.88 32.70 -3.90
CA VAL A 10 20.10 31.48 -3.09
C VAL A 10 18.81 31.00 -2.42
N LEU A 11 17.96 31.92 -1.94
CA LEU A 11 16.65 31.57 -1.38
C LEU A 11 15.70 30.99 -2.43
N VAL A 12 15.65 31.56 -3.64
CA VAL A 12 14.84 31.00 -4.74
C VAL A 12 15.33 29.61 -5.17
N PHE A 13 16.66 29.38 -5.19
CA PHE A 13 17.24 28.07 -5.51
C PHE A 13 17.04 27.03 -4.40
N ALA A 14 17.11 27.43 -3.13
CA ALA A 14 16.83 26.54 -2.01
C ALA A 14 15.34 26.20 -1.90
N PHE A 15 14.44 27.14 -2.24
CA PHE A 15 12.99 26.93 -2.19
C PHE A 15 12.47 26.11 -3.40
N SER A 16 13.06 26.28 -4.59
CA SER A 16 12.73 25.47 -5.77
C SER A 16 13.12 23.98 -5.61
N SER A 17 14.11 23.69 -4.74
CA SER A 17 14.52 22.32 -4.43
C SER A 17 13.49 21.53 -3.62
N GLN A 18 12.58 22.19 -2.89
CA GLN A 18 11.54 21.52 -2.10
C GLN A 18 10.21 21.40 -2.85
N PHE A 19 10.00 22.17 -3.92
CA PHE A 19 8.77 22.09 -4.72
C PHE A 19 8.79 20.97 -5.78
N THR A 20 9.91 20.25 -5.91
CA THR A 20 10.04 19.08 -6.80
C THR A 20 9.95 17.75 -6.06
N ARG A 21 9.45 17.72 -4.82
CA ARG A 21 9.15 16.45 -4.12
C ARG A 21 7.83 15.84 -4.62
N THR A 22 7.91 15.32 -5.84
CA THR A 22 7.26 14.12 -6.36
C THR A 22 5.79 13.95 -5.98
N GLN A 23 4.91 14.68 -6.64
CA GLN A 23 3.63 14.12 -7.05
C GLN A 23 3.73 13.60 -8.49
N THR A 24 4.67 12.69 -8.73
CA THR A 24 4.43 11.65 -9.73
C THR A 24 3.56 10.63 -9.03
N GLN A 25 2.27 10.94 -8.86
CA GLN A 25 1.27 9.89 -8.71
C GLN A 25 1.37 9.09 -10.01
N LYS A 26 2.18 8.03 -9.97
CA LYS A 26 2.05 6.91 -10.87
C LYS A 26 0.60 6.48 -10.70
N SER A 27 -0.24 6.81 -11.66
CA SER A 27 -1.55 6.18 -11.82
C SER A 27 -1.24 4.71 -12.03
N GLU A 28 -1.10 3.99 -10.93
CA GLU A 28 -0.98 2.54 -10.94
C GLU A 28 -2.20 2.06 -11.70
N GLU A 29 -1.94 1.41 -12.82
CA GLU A 29 -2.93 0.58 -13.47
C GLU A 29 -3.42 -0.39 -12.40
N THR A 30 -4.60 -0.12 -11.84
CA THR A 30 -5.16 -0.87 -10.72
C THR A 30 -5.24 -2.32 -11.12
N LYS A 31 -4.33 -3.14 -10.57
CA LYS A 31 -4.25 -4.54 -10.96
C LYS A 31 -5.52 -5.26 -10.50
N VAL A 32 -6.11 -6.03 -11.41
CA VAL A 32 -7.25 -6.88 -11.11
C VAL A 32 -6.74 -8.22 -10.62
N PHE A 33 -7.07 -8.57 -9.38
CA PHE A 33 -6.73 -9.84 -8.75
C PHE A 33 -7.94 -10.77 -8.75
N LYS A 34 -7.71 -12.06 -8.99
CA LYS A 34 -8.64 -13.13 -8.65
C LYS A 34 -8.32 -13.69 -7.27
N VAL A 35 -9.28 -14.34 -6.61
CA VAL A 35 -9.07 -15.00 -5.31
C VAL A 35 -7.93 -16.03 -5.37
N SER A 36 -7.86 -16.82 -6.44
CA SER A 36 -6.81 -17.83 -6.64
C SER A 36 -5.43 -17.22 -6.94
N GLU A 37 -5.39 -15.97 -7.41
CA GLU A 37 -4.14 -15.23 -7.57
C GLU A 37 -3.71 -14.62 -6.25
N LEU A 38 -4.65 -14.01 -5.52
CA LEU A 38 -4.40 -13.39 -4.22
C LEU A 38 -3.83 -14.39 -3.21
N SER A 39 -4.32 -15.65 -3.22
CA SER A 39 -3.86 -16.71 -2.31
C SER A 39 -2.38 -17.06 -2.43
N LYS A 40 -1.73 -16.71 -3.55
CA LYS A 40 -0.28 -16.90 -3.75
C LYS A 40 0.57 -15.91 -2.95
N PHE A 41 -0.05 -14.85 -2.43
CA PHE A 41 0.61 -13.77 -1.68
C PHE A 41 0.28 -13.83 -0.17
N ASN A 42 0.27 -15.04 0.38
CA ASN A 42 -0.05 -15.32 1.79
C ASN A 42 1.17 -15.25 2.73
N GLY A 43 2.34 -14.85 2.23
CA GLY A 43 3.57 -14.73 3.03
C GLY A 43 4.30 -16.03 3.35
N THR A 44 3.86 -17.18 2.81
CA THR A 44 4.61 -18.46 2.91
C THR A 44 5.94 -18.40 2.17
N ASP A 45 5.96 -17.74 1.02
CA ASP A 45 7.18 -17.47 0.27
C ASP A 45 7.82 -16.16 0.78
N PRO A 46 9.04 -16.21 1.35
CA PRO A 46 9.72 -15.03 1.84
C PRO A 46 10.08 -14.03 0.74
N ASN A 47 10.20 -14.49 -0.51
CA ASN A 47 10.57 -13.65 -1.65
C ASN A 47 9.37 -12.99 -2.34
N LYS A 48 8.15 -13.39 -2.00
CA LYS A 48 6.93 -12.78 -2.54
C LYS A 48 6.34 -11.79 -1.56
N PRO A 49 5.73 -10.69 -2.04
CA PRO A 49 5.01 -9.77 -1.19
C PRO A 49 3.79 -10.45 -0.53
N ILE A 50 3.24 -9.78 0.49
CA ILE A 50 2.08 -10.26 1.23
C ILE A 50 0.91 -9.31 0.98
N TYR A 51 -0.20 -9.84 0.49
CA TYR A 51 -1.37 -9.06 0.13
C TYR A 51 -2.58 -9.47 0.96
N ILE A 52 -3.50 -8.53 1.16
CA ILE A 52 -4.79 -8.76 1.81
C ILE A 52 -5.85 -8.00 1.01
N ALA A 53 -7.02 -8.60 0.82
CA ALA A 53 -8.17 -7.88 0.30
C ALA A 53 -9.09 -7.39 1.43
N TYR A 54 -9.54 -6.14 1.31
CA TYR A 54 -10.49 -5.50 2.21
C TYR A 54 -11.45 -4.60 1.43
N ASN A 55 -12.76 -4.86 1.55
CA ASN A 55 -13.82 -4.14 0.82
C ASN A 55 -13.57 -4.08 -0.70
N GLY A 56 -13.09 -5.17 -1.30
CA GLY A 56 -12.82 -5.26 -2.74
C GLY A 56 -11.51 -4.59 -3.20
N GLU A 57 -10.76 -3.93 -2.32
CA GLU A 57 -9.44 -3.38 -2.60
C GLU A 57 -8.35 -4.34 -2.10
N VAL A 58 -7.23 -4.43 -2.82
CA VAL A 58 -6.07 -5.25 -2.45
C VAL A 58 -4.96 -4.36 -1.95
N TYR A 59 -4.47 -4.66 -0.75
CA TYR A 59 -3.45 -3.89 -0.03
C TYR A 59 -2.13 -4.65 0.04
N ASP A 60 -1.02 -3.96 -0.15
CA ASP A 60 0.31 -4.51 0.10
C ASP A 60 0.71 -4.34 1.57
N VAL A 61 0.65 -5.44 2.33
CA VAL A 61 1.00 -5.49 3.75
C VAL A 61 2.40 -6.01 4.00
N SER A 62 3.26 -6.07 2.97
CA SER A 62 4.64 -6.57 3.08
C SER A 62 5.47 -5.82 4.11
N GLY A 63 5.22 -4.53 4.33
CA GLY A 63 5.86 -3.74 5.39
C GLY A 63 5.55 -4.24 6.81
N GLY A 64 4.47 -5.03 6.97
CA GLY A 64 4.09 -5.71 8.20
C GLY A 64 4.44 -7.20 8.23
N ARG A 65 5.38 -7.70 7.42
CA ARG A 65 5.63 -9.13 7.20
C ARG A 65 5.66 -9.98 8.47
N ASN A 66 6.29 -9.52 9.56
CA ASN A 66 6.37 -10.30 10.79
C ASN A 66 5.02 -10.66 11.41
N PHE A 67 3.98 -9.86 11.13
CA PHE A 67 2.63 -10.11 11.61
C PHE A 67 1.82 -11.01 10.67
N TYR A 68 2.06 -10.92 9.35
CA TYR A 68 1.24 -11.60 8.34
C TYR A 68 1.88 -12.85 7.74
N LYS A 69 3.18 -13.10 7.93
CA LYS A 69 3.83 -14.35 7.53
C LYS A 69 3.32 -15.52 8.39
N PRO A 70 3.48 -16.79 7.95
CA PRO A 70 3.18 -17.95 8.79
C PRO A 70 3.83 -17.85 10.18
N GLY A 71 3.04 -18.12 11.21
CA GLY A 71 3.43 -17.97 12.62
C GLY A 71 3.27 -16.55 13.18
N GLY A 72 2.95 -15.55 12.35
CA GLY A 72 2.59 -14.20 12.78
C GLY A 72 1.15 -14.13 13.32
N THR A 73 0.88 -13.15 14.18
CA THR A 73 -0.42 -12.96 14.85
C THR A 73 -1.59 -12.78 13.88
N TYR A 74 -1.34 -12.23 12.68
CA TYR A 74 -2.34 -11.90 11.67
C TYR A 74 -2.17 -12.72 10.38
N HIS A 75 -1.44 -13.84 10.42
CA HIS A 75 -1.16 -14.64 9.23
C HIS A 75 -2.41 -15.18 8.54
N PHE A 76 -3.47 -15.42 9.31
CA PHE A 76 -4.75 -15.94 8.81
C PHE A 76 -5.49 -14.96 7.88
N LEU A 77 -5.09 -13.68 7.84
CA LEU A 77 -5.63 -12.67 6.93
C LEU A 77 -4.90 -12.62 5.58
N ALA A 78 -3.69 -13.17 5.51
CA ALA A 78 -2.83 -13.05 4.33
C ALA A 78 -3.35 -13.86 3.14
N GLY A 79 -3.30 -13.27 1.94
CA GLY A 79 -3.65 -13.91 0.67
C GLY A 79 -5.13 -14.16 0.45
N ARG A 80 -6.04 -13.46 1.13
CA ARG A 80 -7.48 -13.68 0.97
C ARG A 80 -8.29 -12.40 1.13
N ASP A 81 -9.59 -12.52 0.86
CA ASP A 81 -10.56 -11.54 1.33
C ASP A 81 -10.74 -11.70 2.84
N SER A 82 -10.38 -10.65 3.56
CA SER A 82 -10.44 -10.53 5.02
C SER A 82 -11.44 -9.47 5.45
N THR A 83 -12.41 -9.15 4.60
CA THR A 83 -13.39 -8.10 4.85
C THR A 83 -14.18 -8.33 6.13
N SER A 84 -14.69 -9.54 6.34
CA SER A 84 -15.47 -9.88 7.52
C SER A 84 -14.66 -9.72 8.82
N GLU A 85 -13.43 -10.21 8.83
CA GLU A 85 -12.53 -10.16 9.98
C GLU A 85 -12.08 -8.72 10.29
N LEU A 86 -11.74 -7.95 9.25
CA LEU A 86 -11.30 -6.56 9.39
C LEU A 86 -12.43 -5.61 9.78
N ASN A 87 -13.68 -5.92 9.44
CA ASN A 87 -14.83 -5.14 9.92
C ASN A 87 -14.99 -5.22 11.45
N ILE A 88 -14.54 -6.31 12.07
CA ILE A 88 -14.57 -6.50 13.54
C ILE A 88 -13.29 -5.96 14.17
N ALA A 89 -12.13 -6.23 13.56
CA ALA A 89 -10.82 -5.97 14.15
C ALA A 89 -10.21 -4.58 13.83
N GLY A 90 -10.92 -3.72 13.09
CA GLY A 90 -10.48 -2.35 12.81
C GLY A 90 -9.73 -2.17 11.49
N GLY A 91 -10.34 -2.57 10.36
CA GLY A 91 -9.80 -2.45 9.00
C GLY A 91 -9.41 -1.05 8.56
N ALA A 92 -9.87 0.00 9.26
CA ALA A 92 -9.45 1.38 9.05
C ALA A 92 -7.92 1.56 9.19
N ILE A 93 -7.25 0.74 10.00
CA ILE A 93 -5.79 0.77 10.14
C ILE A 93 -5.12 0.33 8.83
N ILE A 94 -5.64 -0.72 8.17
CA ILE A 94 -5.09 -1.22 6.91
C ILE A 94 -5.17 -0.13 5.84
N LYS A 95 -6.32 0.53 5.72
CA LYS A 95 -6.57 1.63 4.78
C LYS A 95 -5.59 2.79 4.90
N ARG A 96 -5.20 3.12 6.13
CA ARG A 96 -4.31 4.25 6.40
C ARG A 96 -2.83 3.86 6.31
N LYS A 97 -2.49 2.62 6.64
CA LYS A 97 -1.10 2.18 6.83
C LYS A 97 -0.49 1.60 5.56
N TYR A 98 -1.28 0.93 4.72
CA TYR A 98 -0.77 0.16 3.59
C TYR A 98 -1.31 0.71 2.26
N PRO A 99 -0.50 0.67 1.20
CA PRO A 99 -0.92 1.13 -0.12
C PRO A 99 -1.91 0.14 -0.74
N VAL A 100 -2.89 0.68 -1.47
CA VAL A 100 -3.74 -0.09 -2.38
C VAL A 100 -2.96 -0.34 -3.67
N ILE A 101 -2.94 -1.58 -4.13
CA ILE A 101 -2.21 -2.01 -5.34
C ILE A 101 -3.14 -2.61 -6.41
N GLY A 102 -4.43 -2.71 -6.11
CA GLY A 102 -5.38 -3.35 -6.99
C GLY A 102 -6.77 -3.54 -6.41
N VAL A 103 -7.59 -4.24 -7.17
CA VAL A 103 -8.95 -4.63 -6.80
C VAL A 103 -9.13 -6.13 -6.91
N LEU A 104 -9.94 -6.70 -6.03
CA LEU A 104 -10.29 -8.11 -6.07
C LEU A 104 -11.56 -8.28 -6.92
N ARG A 105 -11.42 -8.88 -8.11
CA ARG A 105 -12.53 -9.39 -8.92
C ARG A 105 -12.63 -10.90 -8.74
N ASP A 106 -13.51 -11.32 -7.85
CA ASP A 106 -14.45 -12.43 -8.06
C ASP A 106 -15.19 -12.77 -6.75
N ASN A 107 -16.46 -13.16 -6.92
CA ASN A 107 -17.45 -13.65 -5.96
C ASN A 107 -18.29 -12.61 -5.18
N TYR A 108 -19.03 -11.77 -5.92
CA TYR A 108 -20.35 -11.24 -5.50
C TYR A 108 -21.48 -11.73 -6.45
N GLU A 109 -21.38 -12.98 -6.93
CA GLU A 109 -22.56 -13.73 -7.41
C GLU A 109 -23.18 -14.48 -6.23
N ARG A 110 -23.75 -13.73 -5.28
CA ARG A 110 -24.71 -14.25 -4.30
C ARG A 110 -25.91 -13.33 -4.23
#